data_AF-A0A1L9QS22-F1
#
_entry.id   AF-A0A1L9QS22-F1
#
_cell.length_a   1.000
_cell.length_b   1.000
_cell.length_c   1.000
_cell.angle_alpha   90.00
_cell.angle_beta   90.00
_cell.angle_gamma   90.00
#
_symmetry.space_group_name_H-M   'P 1'
#
loop_
_entity.id
_entity.type
_entity.pdbx_description
1 polymer ?
#
loop_
_entity_poly.entity_id
_entity_poly.type
_entity_poly.pdbx_seq_one_letter_code
_entity_poly.pdbx_strand_id
1 'polypeptide(L)'
;MYKPFMDFLEQELFERFDLQSQPIPPGLERQVSTRGKHPATIQSWCYQSPELRKIRYTYIDGGEASQVFNSVIYPSYEYDLPLLGIDFLSFGKSKKNLVVMDFQPLFRNPDYLKEYIEPMKEVRDRYSDLAQNLEMKFYDANQYFSQYLLFAKTDTETVKTEVFEAYKDYLNLYWELLGKAKPATDPTEIERIRSAQRDYDQYSADRDPASGLFSSYFGHEWSEQFLYEFLFSEAKPKPLAVSAQ
;
A
#
# COMPACT_ATOMS: atom_id res chain seq x y z
N MET A 1 12.85 5.25 -11.00
CA MET A 1 12.08 6.52 -10.81
C MET A 1 11.62 6.67 -9.37
N TYR A 2 11.01 5.64 -8.79
CA TYR A 2 10.48 5.70 -7.42
C TYR A 2 11.48 5.37 -6.31
N LYS A 3 12.72 4.99 -6.63
CA LYS A 3 13.76 4.72 -5.62
C LYS A 3 13.90 5.84 -4.57
N PRO A 4 13.89 7.16 -4.91
CA PRO A 4 13.93 8.21 -3.89
C PRO A 4 12.76 8.20 -2.90
N PHE A 5 11.58 7.67 -3.28
CA PHE A 5 10.45 7.52 -2.37
C PHE A 5 10.69 6.39 -1.36
N MET A 6 11.22 5.26 -1.85
CA MET A 6 11.63 4.14 -1.00
C MET A 6 12.73 4.55 -0.03
N ASP A 7 13.80 5.19 -0.54
CA ASP A 7 14.92 5.65 0.30
C ASP A 7 14.44 6.65 1.37
N PHE A 8 13.50 7.55 1.03
CA PHE A 8 12.89 8.47 1.99
C PHE A 8 12.03 7.76 3.04
N LEU A 9 11.21 6.78 2.64
CA LEU A 9 10.41 5.98 3.57
C LEU A 9 11.31 5.24 4.56
N GLU A 10 12.37 4.60 4.05
CA GLU A 10 13.35 3.90 4.88
C GLU A 10 13.99 4.86 5.88
N GLN A 11 14.46 6.02 5.43
CA GLN A 11 15.04 7.01 6.33
C GLN A 11 14.06 7.42 7.43
N GLU A 12 12.83 7.80 7.08
CA GLU A 12 11.78 8.20 8.03
C GLU A 12 11.47 7.11 9.04
N LEU A 13 11.35 5.86 8.59
CA LEU A 13 11.04 4.74 9.47
C LEU A 13 12.19 4.45 10.45
N PHE A 14 13.42 4.38 9.97
CA PHE A 14 14.59 4.05 10.78
C PHE A 14 15.00 5.17 11.74
N GLU A 15 14.68 6.43 11.42
CA GLU A 15 14.94 7.56 12.33
C GLU A 15 13.88 7.69 13.43
N ARG A 16 12.64 7.24 13.18
CA ARG A 16 11.50 7.47 14.08
C ARG A 16 11.14 6.28 14.97
N PHE A 17 11.37 5.05 14.51
CA PHE A 17 10.86 3.85 15.18
C PHE A 17 11.98 2.86 15.54
N ASP A 18 11.79 2.13 16.64
CA ASP A 18 12.61 0.97 16.98
C ASP A 18 12.16 -0.24 16.13
N LEU A 19 12.68 -0.29 14.89
CA LEU A 19 12.25 -1.27 13.90
C LEU A 19 12.84 -2.66 14.16
N GLN A 20 11.99 -3.66 14.05
CA GLN A 20 12.37 -5.07 13.97
C GLN A 20 12.03 -5.62 12.58
N SER A 21 12.94 -6.38 11.99
CA SER A 21 12.66 -7.07 10.73
C SER A 21 11.59 -8.15 10.95
N GLN A 22 10.58 -8.16 10.09
CA GLN A 22 9.56 -9.20 10.06
C GLN A 22 9.91 -10.22 8.96
N PRO A 23 9.88 -11.54 9.24
CA PRO A 23 10.22 -12.55 8.25
C PRO A 23 9.34 -12.46 7.00
N ILE A 24 9.98 -12.48 5.84
CA ILE A 24 9.34 -12.66 4.53
C ILE A 24 9.50 -14.15 4.14
N PRO A 25 8.46 -14.83 3.62
CA PRO A 25 8.60 -16.20 3.17
C PRO A 25 9.74 -16.35 2.16
N PRO A 26 10.56 -17.42 2.25
CA PRO A 26 11.74 -17.58 1.39
C PRO A 26 11.40 -17.52 -0.10
N GLY A 27 12.13 -16.68 -0.84
CA GLY A 27 11.94 -16.47 -2.28
C GLY A 27 10.95 -15.36 -2.64
N LEU A 28 10.30 -14.72 -1.66
CA LEU A 28 9.42 -13.56 -1.85
C LEU A 28 10.11 -12.23 -1.54
N GLU A 29 11.24 -12.24 -0.82
CA GLU A 29 12.04 -11.05 -0.49
C GLU A 29 12.73 -10.46 -1.72
N ARG A 30 13.11 -11.32 -2.67
CA ARG A 30 13.71 -10.91 -3.93
C ARG A 30 13.49 -11.96 -5.00
N GLN A 31 13.06 -11.52 -6.18
CA GLN A 31 12.98 -12.36 -7.36
C GLN A 31 13.46 -11.60 -8.61
N VAL A 32 14.16 -12.30 -9.50
CA VAL A 32 14.55 -11.77 -10.81
C VAL A 32 13.76 -12.49 -11.88
N SER A 33 12.95 -11.74 -12.62
CA SER A 33 12.22 -12.26 -13.75
C SER A 33 13.18 -12.67 -14.86
N THR A 34 13.12 -13.96 -15.22
CA THR A 34 13.72 -14.51 -16.44
C THR A 34 12.71 -14.58 -17.59
N ARG A 35 11.50 -14.05 -17.38
CA ARG A 35 10.37 -14.08 -18.31
C ARG A 35 10.25 -12.74 -19.06
N GLY A 36 9.73 -12.79 -20.28
CA GLY A 36 9.48 -11.58 -21.08
C GLY A 36 10.72 -11.04 -21.81
N LYS A 37 10.56 -9.87 -22.46
CA LYS A 37 11.63 -9.22 -23.25
C LYS A 37 12.58 -8.34 -22.43
N HIS A 38 12.18 -7.96 -21.22
CA HIS A 38 12.93 -7.08 -20.34
C HIS A 38 13.01 -7.73 -18.95
N PRO A 39 14.22 -7.93 -18.40
CA PRO A 39 14.37 -8.43 -17.05
C PRO A 39 13.73 -7.42 -16.07
N ALA A 40 13.06 -7.94 -15.05
CA ALA A 40 12.54 -7.15 -13.94
C ALA A 40 13.00 -7.77 -12.62
N THR A 41 13.44 -6.93 -11.69
CA THR A 41 13.76 -7.37 -10.32
C THR A 41 12.68 -6.84 -9.39
N ILE A 42 12.10 -7.72 -8.58
CA ILE A 42 11.27 -7.34 -7.45
C ILE A 42 12.05 -7.54 -6.16
N GLN A 43 11.97 -6.58 -5.26
CA GLN A 43 12.51 -6.64 -3.91
C GLN A 43 11.46 -6.15 -2.92
N SER A 44 11.38 -6.82 -1.79
CA SER A 44 10.39 -6.55 -0.76
C SER A 44 11.05 -6.51 0.61
N TRP A 45 10.51 -5.66 1.47
CA TRP A 45 10.97 -5.46 2.83
C TRP A 45 9.76 -5.47 3.77
N CYS A 46 9.99 -5.92 5.00
CA CYS A 46 8.96 -6.01 6.01
C CYS A 46 9.54 -5.72 7.39
N TYR A 47 8.94 -4.78 8.10
CA TYR A 47 9.33 -4.41 9.46
C TYR A 47 8.12 -4.31 10.37
N GLN A 48 8.37 -4.25 11.66
CA GLN A 48 7.39 -3.96 12.70
C GLN A 48 8.01 -3.08 13.77
N SER A 49 7.16 -2.41 14.54
CA SER A 49 7.48 -1.66 15.76
C SER A 49 6.31 -1.83 16.75
N PRO A 50 6.42 -1.37 18.02
CA PRO A 50 5.30 -1.45 18.96
C PRO A 50 4.00 -0.82 18.43
N GLU A 51 4.10 0.30 17.71
CA GLU A 51 2.98 1.05 17.17
C GLU A 51 2.48 0.52 15.81
N LEU A 52 3.36 -0.15 15.05
CA LEU A 52 3.08 -0.61 13.70
C LEU A 52 3.38 -2.10 13.58
N ARG A 53 2.36 -2.95 13.60
CA ARG A 53 2.53 -4.42 13.55
C ARG A 53 3.13 -4.95 12.25
N LYS A 54 3.02 -4.19 11.16
CA LYS A 54 3.52 -4.58 9.83
C LYS A 54 3.72 -3.34 8.97
N ILE A 55 4.92 -3.18 8.46
CA ILE A 55 5.31 -2.14 7.50
C ILE A 55 5.92 -2.87 6.33
N ARG A 56 5.19 -2.98 5.22
CA ARG A 56 5.69 -3.64 4.02
C ARG A 56 5.87 -2.65 2.89
N TYR A 57 6.96 -2.79 2.16
CA TYR A 57 7.15 -2.08 0.90
C TYR A 57 7.86 -2.95 -0.12
N THR A 58 7.54 -2.73 -1.38
CA THR A 58 8.02 -3.50 -2.52
C THR A 58 8.42 -2.56 -3.64
N TYR A 59 9.59 -2.81 -4.22
CA TYR A 59 10.09 -2.11 -5.39
C TYR A 59 10.26 -3.09 -6.55
N ILE A 60 9.73 -2.72 -7.72
CA ILE A 60 9.96 -3.45 -8.97
C ILE A 60 10.76 -2.56 -9.91
N ASP A 61 11.91 -3.07 -10.34
CA ASP A 61 12.77 -2.46 -11.35
C ASP A 61 12.76 -3.28 -12.64
N GLY A 62 11.95 -2.87 -13.60
CA GLY A 62 11.95 -3.34 -14.99
C GLY A 62 12.60 -2.35 -15.96
N GLY A 63 13.46 -1.45 -15.47
CA GLY A 63 14.06 -0.37 -16.26
C GLY A 63 13.01 0.57 -16.86
N GLU A 64 13.17 0.92 -18.14
CA GLU A 64 12.19 1.77 -18.87
C GLU A 64 10.84 1.09 -19.11
N ALA A 65 10.76 -0.24 -18.97
CA ALA A 65 9.53 -0.97 -19.26
C ALA A 65 8.53 -0.89 -18.09
N SER A 66 9.03 -0.94 -16.86
CA SER A 66 8.20 -0.81 -15.66
C SER A 66 8.99 -0.38 -14.43
N GLN A 67 8.34 0.42 -13.59
CA GLN A 67 8.81 0.77 -12.25
C GLN A 67 7.60 0.73 -11.32
N VAL A 68 7.70 0.06 -10.17
CA VAL A 68 6.63 0.04 -9.18
C VAL A 68 7.21 0.31 -7.80
N PHE A 69 6.55 1.16 -7.03
CA PHE A 69 6.75 1.28 -5.59
C PHE A 69 5.40 1.12 -4.89
N ASN A 70 5.27 0.05 -4.12
CA ASN A 70 4.08 -0.25 -3.34
C ASN A 70 4.47 -0.27 -1.86
N SER A 71 3.65 0.31 -1.00
CA SER A 71 3.83 0.24 0.44
C SER A 71 2.49 0.22 1.16
N VAL A 72 2.39 -0.58 2.22
CA VAL A 72 1.27 -0.52 3.15
C VAL A 72 1.80 -0.57 4.58
N ILE A 73 1.34 0.39 5.39
CA ILE A 73 1.64 0.48 6.82
C ILE A 73 0.39 0.09 7.61
N TYR A 74 0.53 -0.95 8.42
CA TYR A 74 -0.51 -1.49 9.28
C TYR A 74 -0.24 -1.05 10.72
N PRO A 75 -1.13 -0.27 11.34
CA PRO A 75 -1.03 0.02 12.76
C PRO A 75 -1.23 -1.25 13.58
N SER A 76 -0.61 -1.31 14.77
CA SER A 76 -0.87 -2.39 15.73
C SER A 76 -2.35 -2.47 16.08
N TYR A 77 -2.83 -3.63 16.51
CA TYR A 77 -4.28 -3.86 16.68
C TYR A 77 -4.90 -3.05 17.82
N GLU A 78 -4.07 -2.46 18.66
CA GLU A 78 -4.46 -1.49 19.68
C GLU A 78 -4.76 -0.10 19.09
N TYR A 79 -4.37 0.17 17.85
CA TYR A 79 -4.58 1.47 17.22
C TYR A 79 -5.58 1.34 16.08
N ASP A 80 -6.67 2.10 16.14
CA ASP A 80 -7.69 2.10 15.10
C ASP A 80 -7.34 2.99 13.89
N LEU A 81 -6.10 3.49 13.81
CA LEU A 81 -5.65 4.28 12.68
C LEU A 81 -5.99 3.62 11.33
N PRO A 82 -6.25 4.43 10.28
CA PRO A 82 -6.33 3.92 8.93
C PRO A 82 -4.99 3.29 8.51
N LEU A 83 -5.01 2.40 7.51
CA LEU A 83 -3.77 1.94 6.90
C LEU A 83 -3.23 3.05 5.99
N LEU A 84 -1.91 3.26 5.95
CA LEU A 84 -1.32 4.10 4.91
C LEU A 84 -1.02 3.24 3.69
N GLY A 85 -1.76 3.46 2.61
CA GLY A 85 -1.60 2.75 1.33
C GLY A 85 -0.92 3.63 0.28
N ILE A 86 0.11 3.10 -0.37
CA ILE A 86 0.88 3.76 -1.44
C ILE A 86 1.04 2.77 -2.59
N ASP A 87 0.67 3.19 -3.79
CA ASP A 87 0.87 2.40 -5.00
C ASP A 87 1.22 3.31 -6.19
N PHE A 88 2.51 3.35 -6.53
CA PHE A 88 3.05 4.16 -7.61
C PHE A 88 3.55 3.25 -8.72
N LEU A 89 2.92 3.35 -9.89
CA LEU A 89 3.15 2.45 -11.00
C LEU A 89 3.55 3.24 -12.24
N SER A 90 4.54 2.75 -12.96
CA SER A 90 4.97 3.28 -14.25
C SER A 90 5.03 2.12 -15.22
N PHE A 91 4.31 2.22 -16.34
CA PHE A 91 4.25 1.15 -17.35
C PHE A 91 4.53 1.69 -18.75
N GLY A 92 5.49 1.05 -19.42
CA GLY A 92 5.84 1.30 -20.81
C GLY A 92 6.52 2.64 -21.06
N LYS A 93 6.90 2.85 -22.33
CA LYS A 93 7.61 4.06 -22.78
C LYS A 93 6.79 5.34 -22.73
N SER A 94 5.48 5.24 -22.49
CA SER A 94 4.56 6.38 -22.51
C SER A 94 4.71 7.30 -21.30
N LYS A 95 5.52 6.93 -20.29
CA LYS A 95 5.79 7.71 -19.06
C LYS A 95 4.53 8.16 -18.31
N LYS A 96 3.39 7.49 -18.53
CA LYS A 96 2.15 7.75 -17.81
C LYS A 96 2.17 6.95 -16.52
N ASN A 97 2.43 7.66 -15.43
CA ASN A 97 2.53 7.12 -14.09
C ASN A 97 1.15 7.11 -13.45
N LEU A 98 0.76 6.00 -12.84
CA LEU A 98 -0.41 5.92 -11.98
C LEU A 98 0.06 6.11 -10.54
N VAL A 99 -0.54 7.06 -9.83
CA VAL A 99 -0.20 7.40 -8.46
C VAL A 99 -1.45 7.22 -7.62
N VAL A 100 -1.36 6.36 -6.60
CA VAL A 100 -2.40 6.12 -5.59
C VAL A 100 -1.76 6.30 -4.22
N MET A 101 -2.31 7.18 -3.39
CA MET A 101 -1.88 7.36 -2.01
C MET A 101 -3.06 7.77 -1.13
N ASP A 102 -3.24 7.08 -0.01
CA ASP A 102 -4.43 7.27 0.82
C ASP A 102 -4.21 6.83 2.28
N PHE A 103 -5.00 7.40 3.19
CA PHE A 103 -5.26 6.78 4.49
C PHE A 103 -6.52 5.94 4.33
N GLN A 104 -6.34 4.64 4.22
CA GLN A 104 -7.39 3.68 3.92
C GLN A 104 -8.21 3.41 5.19
N PRO A 105 -9.45 3.94 5.30
CA PRO A 105 -10.21 3.89 6.54
C PRO A 105 -10.64 2.46 6.89
N LEU A 106 -10.47 2.08 8.17
CA LEU A 106 -11.00 0.82 8.70
C LEU A 106 -12.51 0.89 8.92
N PHE A 107 -13.01 2.07 9.25
CA PHE A 107 -14.41 2.29 9.62
C PHE A 107 -15.01 3.48 8.88
N ARG A 108 -16.35 3.53 8.85
CA ARG A 108 -17.12 4.56 8.15
C ARG A 108 -18.03 5.38 9.07
N ASN A 109 -17.97 5.14 10.37
CA ASN A 109 -18.77 5.93 11.31
C ASN A 109 -18.27 7.39 11.31
N PRO A 110 -19.16 8.38 11.50
CA PRO A 110 -18.79 9.79 11.36
C PRO A 110 -17.66 10.26 12.28
N ASP A 111 -17.61 9.75 13.51
CA ASP A 111 -16.58 10.15 14.48
C ASP A 111 -15.19 9.69 14.02
N TYR A 112 -15.08 8.45 13.54
CA TYR A 112 -13.84 7.91 12.95
C TYR A 112 -13.36 8.73 11.74
N LEU A 113 -14.28 9.04 10.82
CA LEU A 113 -13.94 9.81 9.63
C LEU A 113 -13.49 11.23 10.01
N LYS A 114 -14.15 11.85 10.98
CA LYS A 114 -13.78 13.16 11.50
C LYS A 114 -12.40 13.15 12.16
N GLU A 115 -12.07 12.09 12.88
CA GLU A 115 -10.81 11.97 13.60
C GLU A 115 -9.62 11.69 12.68
N TYR A 116 -9.77 10.75 11.75
CA TYR A 116 -8.63 10.24 10.97
C TYR A 116 -8.62 10.63 9.49
N ILE A 117 -9.78 10.94 8.90
CA ILE A 117 -9.90 11.20 7.47
C ILE A 117 -10.03 12.70 7.18
N GLU A 118 -10.85 13.45 7.91
CA GLU A 118 -10.98 14.91 7.72
C GLU A 118 -9.65 15.69 7.81
N PRO A 119 -8.67 15.33 8.67
CA PRO A 119 -7.36 15.99 8.67
C PRO A 119 -6.62 15.94 7.33
N MET A 120 -6.88 14.92 6.51
CA MET A 120 -6.25 14.81 5.18
C MET A 120 -6.68 15.90 4.22
N LYS A 121 -7.85 16.52 4.44
CA LYS A 121 -8.43 17.52 3.52
C LYS A 121 -7.45 18.63 3.21
N GLU A 122 -6.82 19.19 4.24
CA GLU A 122 -5.90 20.32 4.08
C GLU A 122 -4.68 19.93 3.26
N VAL A 123 -4.13 18.73 3.49
CA VAL A 123 -3.00 18.22 2.72
C VAL A 123 -3.41 17.95 1.28
N ARG A 124 -4.51 17.21 1.07
CA ARG A 124 -5.04 16.86 -0.25
C ARG A 124 -5.30 18.11 -1.10
N ASP A 125 -5.85 19.16 -0.52
CA ASP A 125 -6.22 20.38 -1.25
C ASP A 125 -5.00 21.17 -1.76
N ARG A 126 -3.82 21.01 -1.15
CA ARG A 126 -2.56 21.55 -1.70
C ARG A 126 -2.12 20.84 -2.99
N TYR A 127 -2.60 19.62 -3.21
CA TYR A 127 -2.22 18.74 -4.32
C TYR A 127 -3.43 18.34 -5.16
N SER A 128 -4.37 19.28 -5.38
CA SER A 128 -5.65 19.00 -6.06
C SER A 128 -5.49 18.37 -7.45
N ASP A 129 -4.41 18.68 -8.16
CA ASP A 129 -4.12 18.14 -9.50
C ASP A 129 -3.77 16.64 -9.47
N LEU A 130 -3.38 16.12 -8.29
CA LEU A 130 -3.13 14.70 -8.03
C LEU A 130 -4.39 13.94 -7.58
N ALA A 131 -5.53 14.61 -7.45
CA ALA A 131 -6.81 14.00 -7.07
C ALA A 131 -7.82 14.11 -8.23
N GLN A 132 -7.52 13.35 -9.28
CA GLN A 132 -8.28 13.35 -10.53
C GLN A 132 -9.51 12.45 -10.41
N ASN A 133 -10.57 12.76 -11.17
CA ASN A 133 -11.76 11.93 -11.24
C ASN A 133 -11.55 10.71 -12.17
N LEU A 134 -10.68 9.79 -11.74
CA LEU A 134 -10.40 8.55 -12.44
C LEU A 134 -11.32 7.44 -11.94
N GLU A 135 -11.80 6.60 -12.86
CA GLU A 135 -12.61 5.44 -12.52
C GLU A 135 -11.75 4.36 -11.82
N MET A 136 -12.17 3.94 -10.63
CA MET A 136 -11.66 2.72 -9.98
C MET A 136 -12.32 1.49 -10.60
N LYS A 137 -11.60 0.80 -11.47
CA LYS A 137 -12.16 -0.35 -12.22
C LYS A 137 -12.30 -1.63 -11.40
N PHE A 138 -11.39 -1.84 -10.45
CA PHE A 138 -11.27 -3.11 -9.71
C PHE A 138 -11.71 -2.96 -8.24
N TYR A 139 -11.54 -1.76 -7.70
CA TYR A 139 -11.90 -1.44 -6.33
C TYR A 139 -13.27 -0.78 -6.24
N ASP A 140 -13.98 -1.09 -5.16
CA ASP A 140 -15.11 -0.30 -4.68
C ASP A 140 -14.57 0.88 -3.86
N ALA A 141 -14.69 2.09 -4.42
CA ALA A 141 -14.24 3.33 -3.81
C ALA A 141 -14.85 3.60 -2.42
N ASN A 142 -15.96 2.94 -2.06
CA ASN A 142 -16.67 3.19 -0.80
C ASN A 142 -16.28 2.26 0.36
N GLN A 143 -15.39 1.27 0.15
CA GLN A 143 -15.03 0.32 1.22
C GLN A 143 -13.78 0.73 1.98
N TYR A 144 -12.62 0.85 1.33
CA TYR A 144 -11.34 1.14 1.98
C TYR A 144 -10.58 2.34 1.38
N PHE A 145 -11.26 3.19 0.61
CA PHE A 145 -10.70 4.45 0.12
C PHE A 145 -11.35 5.65 0.80
N SER A 146 -10.54 6.64 1.16
CA SER A 146 -11.01 7.90 1.70
C SER A 146 -11.47 8.84 0.59
N GLN A 147 -12.26 9.85 0.95
CA GLN A 147 -12.63 10.92 0.03
C GLN A 147 -11.45 11.87 -0.30
N TYR A 148 -10.31 11.73 0.39
CA TYR A 148 -9.10 12.53 0.23
C TYR A 148 -7.93 11.73 -0.36
N LEU A 149 -8.23 10.61 -1.01
CA LEU A 149 -7.33 9.86 -1.86
C LEU A 149 -6.66 10.76 -2.91
N LEU A 150 -5.34 10.63 -3.06
CA LEU A 150 -4.66 11.06 -4.28
C LEU A 150 -4.70 9.93 -5.29
N PHE A 151 -5.39 10.16 -6.41
CA PHE A 151 -5.49 9.23 -7.52
C PHE A 151 -5.30 9.97 -8.84
N ALA A 152 -4.15 9.79 -9.47
CA ALA A 152 -3.79 10.54 -10.67
C ALA A 152 -3.03 9.70 -11.69
N LYS A 153 -3.21 10.08 -12.96
CA LYS A 153 -2.29 9.75 -14.04
C LYS A 153 -1.47 10.97 -14.35
N THR A 154 -0.15 10.87 -14.23
CA THR A 154 0.75 12.02 -14.38
C THR A 154 2.06 11.66 -15.06
N ASP A 155 2.87 12.66 -15.39
CA ASP A 155 4.17 12.48 -16.03
C ASP A 155 5.32 12.33 -15.03
N THR A 156 6.51 12.01 -15.54
CA THR A 156 7.70 11.75 -14.73
C THR A 156 8.20 12.96 -13.95
N GLU A 157 8.02 14.18 -14.48
CA GLU A 157 8.49 15.39 -13.81
C GLU A 157 7.56 15.76 -12.66
N THR A 158 6.25 15.63 -12.83
CA THR A 158 5.28 15.75 -11.73
C THR A 158 5.52 14.71 -10.65
N VAL A 159 5.91 13.47 -11.00
CA VAL A 159 6.28 12.45 -10.01
C VAL A 159 7.46 12.91 -9.15
N LYS A 160 8.53 13.43 -9.75
CA LYS A 160 9.73 13.83 -8.99
C LYS A 160 9.54 15.08 -8.14
N THR A 161 8.54 15.88 -8.46
CA THR A 161 8.29 17.19 -7.84
C THR A 161 7.06 17.11 -6.93
N GLU A 162 5.86 17.32 -7.48
CA GLU A 162 4.62 17.43 -6.73
C GLU A 162 4.23 16.14 -5.99
N VAL A 163 4.38 14.97 -6.64
CA VAL A 163 4.03 13.70 -5.99
C VAL A 163 4.99 13.40 -4.83
N PHE A 164 6.27 13.77 -4.95
CA PHE A 164 7.25 13.57 -3.89
C PHE A 164 6.98 14.48 -2.69
N GLU A 165 6.60 15.74 -2.91
CA GLU A 165 6.20 16.62 -1.81
C GLU A 165 4.88 16.20 -1.17
N ALA A 166 3.88 15.79 -1.98
CA ALA A 166 2.64 15.22 -1.47
C ALA A 166 2.89 13.98 -0.61
N TYR A 167 3.80 13.11 -1.06
CA TYR A 167 4.21 11.91 -0.33
C TYR A 167 4.77 12.21 1.06
N LYS A 168 5.67 13.18 1.16
CA LYS A 168 6.23 13.64 2.45
C LYS A 168 5.13 14.20 3.35
N ASP A 169 4.25 15.03 2.82
CA ASP A 169 3.18 15.63 3.61
C ASP A 169 2.18 14.59 4.13
N TYR A 170 1.82 13.58 3.33
CA TYR A 170 0.97 12.48 3.76
C TYR A 170 1.64 11.61 4.82
N LEU A 171 2.94 11.30 4.67
CA LEU A 171 3.70 10.60 5.69
C LEU A 171 3.76 11.40 7.00
N ASN A 172 4.11 12.68 6.93
CA ASN A 172 4.16 13.55 8.10
C ASN A 172 2.81 13.61 8.82
N LEU A 173 1.71 13.79 8.09
CA LEU A 173 0.37 13.75 8.68
C LEU A 173 0.08 12.39 9.33
N TYR A 174 0.46 11.29 8.71
CA TYR A 174 0.26 9.95 9.27
C TYR A 174 1.02 9.79 10.60
N TRP A 175 2.26 10.26 10.67
CA TRP A 175 3.06 10.27 11.89
C TRP A 175 2.46 11.15 12.98
N GLU A 176 1.91 12.31 12.62
CA GLU A 176 1.21 13.18 13.58
C GLU A 176 -0.04 12.52 14.16
N LEU A 177 -0.82 11.83 13.33
CA LEU A 177 -2.00 11.08 13.79
C LEU A 177 -1.57 9.92 14.69
N LEU A 178 -0.53 9.17 14.31
CA LEU A 178 0.01 8.07 15.10
C LEU A 178 0.49 8.55 16.48
N GLY A 179 1.21 9.67 16.55
CA GLY A 179 1.69 10.25 17.80
C GLY A 179 0.59 10.80 18.72
N LYS A 180 -0.61 11.09 18.18
CA LYS A 180 -1.78 11.54 18.96
C LYS A 180 -2.69 10.39 19.37
N ALA A 181 -2.65 9.27 18.64
CA ALA A 181 -3.51 8.13 18.86
C ALA A 181 -3.23 7.48 20.22
N LYS A 182 -4.31 6.99 20.84
CA LYS A 182 -4.24 6.29 22.12
C LYS A 182 -4.51 4.81 21.88
N PRO A 183 -3.65 3.91 22.37
CA PRO A 183 -3.91 2.49 22.23
C PRO A 183 -5.19 2.10 22.98
N ALA A 184 -6.07 1.39 22.29
CA ALA A 184 -7.22 0.72 22.86
C ALA A 184 -6.76 -0.29 23.91
N THR A 185 -7.46 -0.29 25.05
CA THR A 185 -7.21 -1.24 26.15
C THR A 185 -8.34 -2.25 26.31
N ASP A 186 -9.50 -2.01 25.70
CA ASP A 186 -10.63 -2.95 25.70
C ASP A 186 -10.37 -4.06 24.68
N PRO A 187 -10.32 -5.35 25.10
CA PRO A 187 -10.16 -6.47 24.20
C PRO A 187 -11.21 -6.53 23.08
N THR A 188 -12.42 -6.04 23.32
CA THR A 188 -13.50 -6.04 22.32
C THR A 188 -13.18 -5.08 21.17
N GLU A 189 -12.66 -3.90 21.50
CA GLU A 189 -12.25 -2.90 20.52
C GLU A 189 -11.01 -3.35 19.75
N ILE A 190 -10.02 -3.93 20.44
CA ILE A 190 -8.82 -4.50 19.80
C ILE A 190 -9.21 -5.59 18.78
N GLU A 191 -10.17 -6.45 19.13
CA GLU A 191 -10.64 -7.48 18.19
C GLU A 191 -11.43 -6.89 17.02
N ARG A 192 -12.20 -5.82 17.26
CA ARG A 192 -12.89 -5.08 16.19
C ARG A 192 -11.90 -4.49 15.17
N ILE A 193 -10.81 -3.89 15.65
CA ILE A 193 -9.72 -3.35 14.81
C ILE A 193 -9.01 -4.47 14.06
N ARG A 194 -8.67 -5.56 14.75
CA ARG A 194 -8.06 -6.75 14.13
C ARG A 194 -8.92 -7.32 13.00
N SER A 195 -10.23 -7.48 13.23
CA SER A 195 -11.16 -7.95 12.20
C SER A 195 -11.19 -7.01 11.01
N ALA A 196 -11.25 -5.69 11.23
CA ALA A 196 -11.28 -4.72 10.13
C ALA A 196 -10.01 -4.75 9.27
N GLN A 197 -8.83 -4.91 9.88
CA GLN A 197 -7.58 -5.04 9.13
C GLN A 197 -7.51 -6.38 8.35
N ARG A 198 -8.08 -7.46 8.89
CA ARG A 198 -8.21 -8.74 8.17
C ARG A 198 -9.15 -8.63 6.97
N ASP A 199 -10.28 -7.96 7.17
CA ASP A 199 -11.26 -7.72 6.10
C ASP A 199 -10.67 -6.84 5.01
N TYR A 200 -9.81 -5.87 5.36
CA TYR A 200 -9.01 -5.10 4.41
C TYR A 200 -8.10 -6.01 3.57
N ASP A 201 -7.34 -6.91 4.21
CA ASP A 201 -6.44 -7.83 3.50
C ASP A 201 -7.23 -8.72 2.53
N GLN A 202 -8.35 -9.30 2.98
CA GLN A 202 -9.20 -10.14 2.14
C GLN A 202 -9.79 -9.36 0.96
N TYR A 203 -10.35 -8.17 1.21
CA TYR A 203 -10.89 -7.30 0.17
C TYR A 203 -9.81 -6.93 -0.86
N SER A 204 -8.62 -6.56 -0.38
CA SER A 204 -7.54 -6.11 -1.25
C SER A 204 -6.99 -7.25 -2.09
N ALA A 205 -6.80 -8.44 -1.53
CA ALA A 205 -6.41 -9.63 -2.28
C ALA A 205 -7.45 -10.02 -3.34
N ASP A 206 -8.74 -9.94 -3.01
CA ASP A 206 -9.84 -10.25 -3.92
C ASP A 206 -9.93 -9.32 -5.13
N ARG A 207 -9.42 -8.08 -5.00
CA ARG A 207 -9.56 -7.00 -5.98
C ARG A 207 -8.24 -6.56 -6.61
N ASP A 208 -7.11 -7.10 -6.16
CA ASP A 208 -5.79 -6.66 -6.60
C ASP A 208 -5.60 -6.82 -8.12
N PRO A 209 -5.47 -5.70 -8.86
CA PRO A 209 -5.26 -5.76 -10.30
C PRO A 209 -3.83 -6.16 -10.67
N ALA A 210 -2.90 -6.20 -9.71
CA ALA A 210 -1.49 -6.50 -9.97
C ALA A 210 -1.22 -7.99 -10.19
N SER A 211 -2.16 -8.89 -9.87
CA SER A 211 -2.08 -10.33 -10.16
C SER A 211 -1.63 -10.65 -11.60
N GLY A 212 -2.18 -9.95 -12.60
CA GLY A 212 -1.79 -10.11 -14.00
C GLY A 212 -0.37 -9.61 -14.31
N LEU A 213 0.03 -8.50 -13.69
CA LEU A 213 1.38 -7.95 -13.80
C LEU A 213 2.42 -8.91 -13.21
N PHE A 214 2.23 -9.33 -11.95
CA PHE A 214 3.13 -10.26 -11.29
C PHE A 214 3.21 -11.58 -12.06
N SER A 215 2.07 -12.12 -12.51
CA SER A 215 2.04 -13.38 -13.26
C SER A 215 2.84 -13.32 -14.55
N SER A 216 2.85 -12.16 -15.22
CA SER A 216 3.61 -11.95 -16.45
C SER A 216 5.13 -11.99 -16.24
N TYR A 217 5.60 -11.46 -15.10
CA TYR A 217 7.03 -11.40 -14.77
C TYR A 217 7.52 -12.66 -14.02
N PHE A 218 6.77 -13.15 -13.05
CA PHE A 218 7.24 -14.12 -12.07
C PHE A 218 6.49 -15.46 -12.13
N GLY A 219 5.42 -15.53 -12.92
CA GLY A 219 4.58 -16.72 -13.04
C GLY A 219 3.48 -16.80 -11.98
N HIS A 220 2.44 -17.57 -12.29
CA HIS A 220 1.22 -17.65 -11.50
C HIS A 220 1.47 -18.09 -10.06
N GLU A 221 2.19 -19.21 -9.86
CA GLU A 221 2.45 -19.78 -8.53
C GLU A 221 3.15 -18.80 -7.59
N TRP A 222 4.25 -18.18 -8.06
CA TRP A 222 4.95 -17.15 -7.29
C TRP A 222 4.05 -15.94 -7.00
N SER A 223 3.22 -15.55 -7.96
CA SER A 223 2.34 -14.38 -7.80
C SER A 223 1.23 -14.61 -6.77
N GLU A 224 0.66 -15.82 -6.72
CA GLU A 224 -0.31 -16.18 -5.69
C GLU A 224 0.33 -16.24 -4.30
N GLN A 225 1.51 -16.86 -4.17
CA GLN A 225 2.25 -16.84 -2.91
C GLN A 225 2.58 -15.41 -2.47
N PHE A 226 3.04 -14.57 -3.40
CA PHE A 226 3.33 -13.18 -3.11
C PHE A 226 2.10 -12.40 -2.65
N LEU A 227 0.95 -12.64 -3.28
CA LEU A 227 -0.32 -11.99 -2.92
C LEU A 227 -0.80 -12.39 -1.52
N TYR A 228 -0.91 -13.69 -1.24
CA TYR A 228 -1.54 -14.21 -0.03
C TYR A 228 -0.60 -14.46 1.14
N GLU A 229 0.71 -14.60 0.91
CA GLU A 229 1.68 -14.85 1.99
C GLU A 229 2.49 -13.60 2.35
N PHE A 230 2.53 -12.58 1.48
CA PHE A 230 3.26 -11.34 1.72
C PHE A 230 2.40 -10.08 1.66
N LEU A 231 1.77 -9.76 0.52
CA LEU A 231 1.03 -8.50 0.36
C LEU A 231 -0.17 -8.44 1.32
N PHE A 232 -1.01 -9.47 1.33
CA PHE A 232 -2.21 -9.54 2.14
C PHE A 232 -2.20 -10.85 2.94
N SER A 233 -1.26 -10.95 3.87
CA SER A 233 -0.94 -12.17 4.64
C SER A 233 -2.07 -12.68 5.53
N GLU A 234 -3.10 -11.87 5.80
CA GLU A 234 -4.30 -12.33 6.52
C GLU A 234 -5.47 -12.71 5.61
N ALA A 235 -5.33 -12.53 4.29
CA ALA A 235 -6.30 -12.99 3.30
C ALA A 235 -6.19 -14.51 3.09
N LYS A 236 -7.29 -15.12 2.68
CA LYS A 236 -7.33 -16.53 2.28
C LYS A 236 -7.62 -16.64 0.79
N PRO A 237 -6.90 -17.52 0.07
CA PRO A 237 -7.24 -17.84 -1.31
C PRO A 237 -8.67 -18.37 -1.40
N LYS A 238 -9.37 -18.01 -2.48
CA LYS A 238 -10.65 -18.63 -2.78
C LYS A 238 -10.40 -20.12 -3.09
N PRO A 239 -11.25 -21.04 -2.60
CA PRO A 239 -11.12 -22.44 -2.96
C PRO A 239 -11.11 -22.57 -4.48
N LEU A 240 -10.12 -23.27 -5.03
CA LEU A 240 -10.12 -23.64 -6.44
C LEU A 240 -11.45 -24.33 -6.74
N ALA A 241 -12.22 -23.79 -7.69
CA ALA A 241 -13.40 -24.47 -8.18
C ALA A 241 -12.94 -25.83 -8.70
N VAL A 242 -13.27 -26.90 -7.99
CA VAL A 242 -13.02 -28.26 -8.46
C VAL A 242 -13.81 -28.39 -9.75
N SER A 243 -13.14 -28.30 -10.88
CA SER A 243 -13.72 -28.59 -12.18
C SER A 243 -14.27 -30.02 -12.11
N ALA A 244 -15.59 -30.14 -12.02
CA ALA A 244 -16.29 -31.41 -12.14
C ALA A 244 -15.88 -32.02 -13.48
N GLN A 245 -15.25 -33.19 -13.43
CA GLN A 245 -14.95 -34.02 -14.59
C GLN A 245 -16.25 -34.55 -15.21
#